data_AF-A0A843UPM0-F1
#
_entry.id   AF-A0A843UPM0-F1
#
_cell.length_a   1.000
_cell.length_b   1.000
_cell.length_c   1.000
_cell.angle_alpha   90.00
_cell.angle_beta   90.00
_cell.angle_gamma   90.00
#
_symmetry.space_group_name_H-M   'P 1'
#
loop_
_entity.id
_entity.type
_entity.pdbx_description
1 polymer ?
#
loop_
_entity_poly.entity_id
_entity_poly.type
_entity_poly.pdbx_seq_one_letter_code
_entity_poly.pdbx_strand_id
1 'polypeptide(L)'
;MKVNRAANPEANMHTSGSVSFATHRSRLEKELKRPPTFQEVFDKTHKKKGTDQYISDKAREVAINITLSFFLLESYSQHMTEKYAGEEEQP
;
A
#
# COMPACT_ATOMS: atom_id res chain seq x y z
N MET A 1 -44.21 -15.98 6.95
CA MET A 1 -43.12 -16.82 6.42
C MET A 1 -41.94 -15.91 6.08
N LYS A 2 -40.76 -16.15 6.64
CA LYS A 2 -39.55 -15.37 6.32
C LYS A 2 -38.94 -15.98 5.06
N VAL A 3 -39.07 -15.31 3.92
CA VAL A 3 -38.45 -15.73 2.67
C VAL A 3 -36.93 -15.65 2.80
N ASN A 4 -36.23 -16.75 2.47
CA ASN A 4 -34.77 -16.78 2.46
C ASN A 4 -34.27 -15.82 1.37
N ARG A 5 -33.42 -14.86 1.74
CA ARG A 5 -32.83 -13.87 0.80
C ARG A 5 -32.08 -14.52 -0.37
N ALA A 6 -31.56 -15.73 -0.17
CA ALA A 6 -30.89 -16.54 -1.18
C ALA A 6 -31.83 -17.10 -2.27
N ALA A 7 -33.16 -17.02 -2.07
CA ALA A 7 -34.14 -17.47 -3.05
C ALA A 7 -34.47 -16.40 -4.10
N ASN A 8 -33.94 -15.17 -3.98
CA ASN A 8 -34.09 -14.15 -5.00
C ASN A 8 -32.99 -14.31 -6.07
N PRO A 9 -33.32 -14.59 -7.35
CA PRO A 9 -32.33 -14.67 -8.44
C PRO A 9 -31.59 -13.36 -8.71
N GLU A 10 -32.09 -12.22 -8.23
CA GLU A 10 -31.42 -10.90 -8.27
C GLU A 10 -30.57 -10.61 -7.03
N ALA A 11 -30.58 -11.50 -6.02
CA ALA A 11 -29.65 -11.40 -4.91
C ALA A 11 -28.24 -11.74 -5.40
N ASN A 12 -27.53 -10.71 -5.83
CA ASN A 12 -26.13 -10.81 -6.23
C ASN A 12 -25.33 -11.37 -5.04
N MET A 13 -24.96 -12.64 -5.11
CA MET A 13 -24.33 -13.41 -4.03
C MET A 13 -22.84 -13.04 -3.96
N HIS A 14 -22.52 -11.76 -3.79
CA HIS A 14 -21.14 -11.32 -3.69
C HIS A 14 -20.65 -11.39 -2.24
N THR A 15 -20.39 -12.61 -1.79
CA THR A 15 -19.78 -12.94 -0.49
C THR A 15 -18.31 -13.37 -0.61
N SER A 16 -17.70 -13.23 -1.78
CA SER A 16 -16.24 -13.38 -1.89
C SER A 16 -15.59 -12.09 -1.41
N GLY A 17 -15.24 -12.05 -0.13
CA GLY A 17 -14.53 -10.93 0.47
C GLY A 17 -13.32 -10.49 -0.36
N SER A 18 -13.04 -9.20 -0.33
CA SER A 18 -11.89 -8.63 -1.04
C SER A 18 -10.58 -9.28 -0.58
N VAL A 19 -9.67 -9.50 -1.53
CA VAL A 19 -8.32 -9.98 -1.21
C VAL A 19 -7.63 -8.94 -0.34
N SER A 20 -7.07 -9.37 0.79
CA SER A 20 -6.40 -8.46 1.72
C SER A 20 -5.09 -7.90 1.13
N PHE A 21 -4.67 -6.74 1.62
CA PHE A 21 -3.37 -6.15 1.28
C PHE A 21 -2.20 -7.10 1.62
N ALA A 22 -2.28 -7.81 2.74
CA ALA A 22 -1.27 -8.81 3.14
C ALA A 22 -1.16 -9.94 2.10
N THR A 23 -2.30 -10.41 1.57
CA THR A 23 -2.31 -11.42 0.51
C THR A 23 -1.69 -10.88 -0.78
N HIS A 24 -1.96 -9.62 -1.15
CA HIS A 24 -1.29 -8.99 -2.29
C HIS A 24 0.22 -8.88 -2.08
N ARG A 25 0.67 -8.50 -0.88
CA ARG A 25 2.09 -8.45 -0.49
C ARG A 25 2.77 -9.81 -0.64
N SER A 26 2.20 -10.88 -0.08
CA SER A 26 2.78 -12.22 -0.16
C SER A 26 2.86 -12.77 -1.59
N ARG A 27 1.89 -12.42 -2.45
CA ARG A 27 1.94 -12.79 -3.87
C ARG A 27 3.05 -12.04 -4.59
N LEU A 28 3.18 -10.74 -4.35
CA LEU A 28 4.20 -9.90 -4.96
C LEU A 28 5.62 -10.26 -4.49
N GLU A 29 5.78 -10.64 -3.23
CA GLU A 29 7.05 -11.12 -2.69
C GLU A 29 7.56 -12.38 -3.43
N LYS A 30 6.66 -13.32 -3.73
CA LYS A 30 7.00 -14.51 -4.53
C LYS A 30 7.38 -14.16 -5.97
N GLU A 31 6.72 -13.16 -6.57
CA GLU A 31 7.00 -12.66 -7.92
C GLU A 31 8.38 -11.98 -7.99
N LEU A 32 8.70 -11.13 -7.00
CA LEU A 32 9.94 -10.34 -6.95
C LEU A 32 11.13 -11.10 -6.34
N LYS A 33 10.90 -12.22 -5.64
CA LYS A 33 11.90 -12.96 -4.84
C LYS A 33 12.59 -12.10 -3.77
N ARG A 34 11.92 -11.04 -3.34
CA ARG A 34 12.33 -10.15 -2.25
C ARG A 34 11.11 -9.52 -1.60
N PRO A 35 11.22 -9.00 -0.36
CA PRO A 35 10.14 -8.24 0.26
C PRO A 35 9.77 -7.02 -0.61
N PRO A 36 8.49 -6.86 -1.00
CA PRO A 36 8.06 -5.69 -1.74
C PRO A 36 7.92 -4.49 -0.80
N THR A 37 8.14 -3.29 -1.34
CA THR A 37 7.85 -2.05 -0.63
C THR A 37 6.34 -1.82 -0.54
N PHE A 38 5.91 -0.95 0.37
CA PHE A 38 4.49 -0.59 0.47
C PHE A 38 3.97 0.04 -0.84
N GLN A 39 4.80 0.87 -1.49
CA GLN A 39 4.47 1.51 -2.76
C GLN A 39 4.29 0.49 -3.88
N GLU A 40 5.14 -0.53 -3.97
CA GLU A 40 5.01 -1.58 -4.99
C GLU A 40 3.70 -2.37 -4.86
N VAL A 41 3.29 -2.69 -3.64
CA VAL A 41 2.00 -3.37 -3.39
C VAL A 41 0.82 -2.44 -3.69
N PHE A 42 0.95 -1.15 -3.35
CA PHE A 42 -0.07 -0.14 -3.63
C PHE A 42 -0.27 0.05 -5.14
N ASP A 43 0.81 0.19 -5.89
CA ASP A 43 0.80 0.34 -7.35
C ASP A 43 0.18 -0.87 -8.04
N LYS A 44 0.56 -2.09 -7.63
CA LYS A 44 0.00 -3.34 -8.19
C LYS A 44 -1.52 -3.43 -8.02
N THR A 45 -2.09 -2.80 -6.99
CA THR A 45 -3.52 -2.88 -6.65
C THR A 45 -4.33 -1.67 -7.13
N HIS A 46 -3.68 -0.53 -7.37
CA HIS A 46 -4.38 0.74 -7.68
C HIS A 46 -4.02 1.34 -9.04
N LYS A 47 -3.13 0.72 -9.83
CA LYS A 47 -2.90 1.06 -11.24
C LYS A 47 -3.75 0.21 -12.18
N LYS A 48 -4.14 0.78 -13.31
CA LYS A 48 -4.86 0.06 -14.36
C LYS A 48 -3.92 -0.97 -14.99
N LYS A 49 -4.43 -2.18 -15.22
CA LYS A 49 -3.62 -3.27 -15.80
C LYS A 49 -3.08 -2.87 -17.17
N GLY A 50 -1.77 -3.00 -17.36
CA GLY A 50 -1.10 -2.68 -18.62
C GLY A 50 -0.85 -1.19 -18.85
N THR A 51 -1.12 -0.33 -17.87
CA THR A 51 -0.76 1.09 -17.94
C THR A 51 -0.11 1.53 -16.61
N ASP A 52 0.54 2.68 -16.63
CA ASP A 52 1.10 3.29 -15.41
C ASP A 52 0.14 4.30 -14.75
N GLN A 53 -1.15 4.27 -15.15
CA GLN A 53 -2.15 5.21 -14.66
C GLN A 53 -2.91 4.65 -13.45
N TYR A 54 -3.10 5.47 -12.42
CA TYR A 54 -3.96 5.13 -11.30
C TYR A 54 -5.43 5.01 -11.73
N ILE A 55 -6.15 4.13 -11.03
CA ILE A 55 -7.58 3.89 -11.27
C ILE A 55 -8.41 5.10 -10.83
N SER A 56 -7.94 5.89 -9.85
CA SER A 56 -8.63 7.07 -9.33
C SER A 56 -7.66 8.18 -8.91
N ASP A 57 -8.16 9.42 -8.84
CA ASP A 57 -7.39 10.54 -8.29
C ASP A 57 -7.01 10.34 -6.84
N LYS A 58 -7.88 9.69 -6.04
CA LYS A 58 -7.56 9.40 -4.64
C LYS A 58 -6.39 8.42 -4.53
N ALA A 59 -6.31 7.41 -5.40
CA ALA A 59 -5.18 6.51 -5.43
C ALA A 59 -3.88 7.26 -5.78
N ARG A 60 -3.93 8.17 -6.75
CA ARG A 60 -2.79 9.03 -7.11
C ARG A 60 -2.34 9.90 -5.93
N GLU A 61 -3.27 10.55 -5.23
CA GLU A 61 -2.97 11.36 -4.05
C GLU A 61 -2.30 10.53 -2.95
N VAL A 62 -2.84 9.34 -2.65
CA VAL A 62 -2.26 8.42 -1.65
C VAL A 62 -0.86 7.97 -2.07
N ALA A 63 -0.63 7.66 -3.34
CA ALA A 63 0.70 7.31 -3.83
C ALA A 63 1.72 8.45 -3.68
N ILE A 64 1.30 9.69 -3.95
CA ILE A 64 2.12 10.89 -3.71
C ILE A 64 2.44 11.01 -2.22
N ASN A 65 1.44 10.87 -1.34
CA ASN A 65 1.64 10.98 0.11
C ASN A 65 2.59 9.90 0.65
N ILE A 66 2.47 8.65 0.17
CA ILE A 66 3.40 7.56 0.52
C ILE A 66 4.82 7.96 0.11
N THR A 67 5.00 8.45 -1.11
CA THR A 67 6.31 8.85 -1.65
C THR A 67 6.92 10.00 -0.84
N LEU A 68 6.13 11.05 -0.56
CA LEU A 68 6.59 12.22 0.21
C LEU A 68 6.90 11.85 1.65
N SER A 69 6.13 10.96 2.28
CA SER A 69 6.37 10.53 3.65
C SER A 69 7.71 9.81 3.80
N PHE A 70 8.08 8.98 2.82
CA PHE A 70 9.38 8.31 2.80
C PHE A 70 10.53 9.31 2.69
N PHE A 71 10.43 10.26 1.75
CA PHE A 71 11.46 11.29 1.57
C PHE A 71 11.59 12.22 2.79
N LEU A 72 10.47 12.60 3.40
CA LEU A 72 10.47 13.46 4.59
C LEU A 72 11.11 12.76 5.78
N LEU A 73 10.83 11.46 5.98
CA LEU A 73 11.46 10.67 7.03
C LEU A 73 12.98 10.55 6.82
N GLU A 74 13.41 10.28 5.58
CA GLU A 74 14.84 10.21 5.23
C GLU A 74 15.54 11.54 5.53
N SER A 75 14.97 12.66 5.06
CA SER A 75 15.50 13.99 5.31
C SER A 75 15.55 14.34 6.81
N TYR A 76 14.52 13.95 7.57
CA TYR A 76 14.49 14.15 9.02
C TYR A 76 15.57 13.32 9.72
N SER A 77 15.74 12.06 9.37
CA SER A 77 16.79 11.20 9.91
C SER A 77 18.18 11.77 9.64
N GLN A 78 18.45 12.23 8.41
CA GLN A 78 19.71 12.89 8.06
C GLN A 78 19.96 14.12 8.92
N HIS A 79 18.96 15.01 9.03
CA HIS A 79 19.07 16.21 9.86
C HIS A 79 19.37 15.88 11.34
N MET A 80 18.72 14.84 11.88
CA MET A 80 18.98 14.38 13.25
C MET A 80 20.40 13.84 13.38
N THR A 81 20.88 13.04 12.42
CA THR A 81 22.26 12.56 12.46
C THR A 81 23.27 13.70 12.41
N GLU A 82 23.07 14.71 11.57
CA GLU A 82 23.97 15.88 11.50
C GLU A 82 23.99 16.69 12.80
N LYS A 83 22.82 16.89 13.41
CA LYS A 83 22.69 17.66 14.65
C LYS A 83 23.36 16.98 15.84
N TYR A 84 23.27 15.65 15.94
CA TYR A 84 23.73 14.88 17.10
C TYR A 84 25.04 14.10 16.84
N ALA A 85 25.60 14.11 15.62
CA ALA A 85 26.90 13.50 15.31
C ALA A 85 28.10 14.19 15.97
N GLY A 86 27.88 15.31 16.68
CA GLY A 86 28.91 16.06 17.40
C GLY A 86 28.93 15.87 18.93
N GLU A 87 28.13 14.97 19.49
CA GLU A 87 28.04 14.73 20.95
C GLU A 87 28.63 13.36 21.38
N GLU A 88 29.72 12.92 20.75
CA GLU A 88 30.58 11.87 21.33
C GLU A 88 31.88 12.50 21.88
N GLU A 89 32.06 12.26 23.19
CA GLU A 89 33.26 12.43 24.02
C GLU A 89 33.76 13.87 24.27
N GLN A 90 33.26 14.45 25.36
CA GLN A 90 34.13 15.21 26.26
C GLN A 90 34.39 14.37 27.52
N PRO A 91 35.65 14.05 27.85
CA PRO A 91 36.01 13.34 29.07
C PRO A 91 35.73 14.16 30.35
#